data_AF-A0AAD5VES9-F1
#
_entry.id   AF-A0AAD5VES9-F1
#
_cell.length_a   1.000
_cell.length_b   1.000
_cell.length_c   1.000
_cell.angle_alpha   90.00
_cell.angle_beta   90.00
_cell.angle_gamma   90.00
#
_symmetry.space_group_name_H-M   'P 1'
#
loop_
_entity.id
_entity.type
_entity.pdbx_description
1 polymer ?
#
loop_
_entity_poly.entity_id
_entity_poly.type
_entity_poly.pdbx_seq_one_letter_code
_entity_poly.pdbx_strand_id
1 'polypeptide(L)'
;MACGEVPRLRQQGPLLPLKAFRYFFRSDIEELRRDFQTTGFIEDEVIRQNRFTTSKAKLPIYCRFGTPEPDLFAFAAAGDELYQPVVDDGSDVEERPPTPPDQADDDQPRGIDAELSQLWRQFVSDLTSKSPNPRGGEIRPSYMKLTPNERYSSSEAPYKSLHVYEIWTDVWYKNAPEEDWEVCFNNLFPPVGFVSSTRRQGYKPSPYYQDWMVILEQNHDNAPLVERIRDEFRKRIFAWEWMPKAESDKMWTTSAKKDGKRAFTRWPAKEGRDAAPVILLKKNAVPIFVCPEDEGSTGDI
;
A
#
# COMPACT_ATOMS: atom_id res chain seq x y z
N MET A 1 -42.61 -33.18 27.48
CA MET A 1 -42.10 -32.07 26.64
C MET A 1 -40.77 -32.54 26.05
N ALA A 2 -40.76 -32.94 24.78
CA ALA A 2 -39.52 -33.32 24.10
C ALA A 2 -38.92 -32.05 23.46
N CYS A 3 -37.66 -31.76 23.76
CA CYS A 3 -36.89 -30.69 23.13
C CYS A 3 -36.88 -30.89 21.62
N GLY A 4 -37.32 -29.86 20.88
CA GLY A 4 -37.35 -29.85 19.43
C GLY A 4 -35.93 -29.93 18.86
N GLU A 5 -35.72 -30.94 18.02
CA GLU A 5 -34.49 -31.12 17.26
C GLU A 5 -34.31 -29.93 16.30
N VAL A 6 -33.18 -29.21 16.42
CA VAL A 6 -32.87 -28.07 15.55
C VAL A 6 -32.54 -28.60 14.15
N PRO A 7 -33.23 -28.15 13.08
CA PRO A 7 -32.96 -28.61 11.72
C PRO A 7 -31.51 -28.29 11.32
N ARG A 8 -30.70 -29.32 11.04
CA ARG A 8 -29.35 -29.17 10.49
C ARG A 8 -29.38 -29.47 8.99
N LEU A 9 -29.03 -28.50 8.16
CA LEU A 9 -28.81 -28.71 6.73
C LEU A 9 -27.47 -29.43 6.55
N ARG A 10 -27.50 -30.70 6.15
CA ARG A 10 -26.29 -31.45 5.77
C ARG A 10 -26.02 -31.25 4.28
N GLN A 11 -24.74 -31.27 3.88
CA GLN A 11 -24.30 -31.12 2.48
C GLN A 11 -24.85 -32.22 1.53
N GLN A 12 -25.38 -33.31 2.09
CA GLN A 12 -26.09 -34.39 1.39
C GLN A 12 -27.45 -34.72 2.04
N GLY A 13 -28.03 -33.77 2.79
CA GLY A 13 -29.29 -33.97 3.51
C GLY A 13 -30.51 -34.08 2.59
N PRO A 14 -31.66 -34.56 3.11
CA PRO A 14 -32.89 -34.65 2.33
C PRO A 14 -33.26 -33.28 1.78
N LEU A 15 -33.47 -33.22 0.46
CA LEU A 15 -33.86 -32.00 -0.24
C LEU A 15 -35.12 -31.42 0.43
N LEU A 16 -35.08 -30.13 0.74
CA LEU A 16 -36.21 -29.41 1.29
C LEU A 16 -37.42 -29.64 0.35
N PRO A 17 -38.59 -30.08 0.85
CA PRO A 17 -39.75 -30.29 0.00
C PRO A 17 -40.11 -28.99 -0.75
N LEU A 18 -40.44 -29.08 -2.04
CA LEU A 18 -40.69 -27.92 -2.92
C LEU A 18 -41.67 -26.91 -2.33
N LYS A 19 -42.71 -27.37 -1.62
CA LYS A 19 -43.68 -26.48 -0.95
C LYS A 19 -43.06 -25.67 0.19
N ALA A 20 -42.18 -26.30 0.98
CA ALA A 20 -41.45 -25.61 2.04
C ALA A 20 -40.44 -24.63 1.44
N PHE A 21 -39.78 -25.00 0.34
CA PHE A 21 -38.83 -24.12 -0.34
C PHE A 21 -39.51 -22.85 -0.82
N ARG A 22 -40.64 -22.97 -1.52
CA ARG A 22 -41.40 -21.82 -2.00
C ARG A 22 -41.93 -20.95 -0.84
N TYR A 23 -42.27 -21.56 0.30
CA TYR A 23 -42.68 -20.80 1.49
C TYR A 23 -41.55 -19.95 2.08
N PHE A 24 -40.35 -20.53 2.24
CA PHE A 24 -39.21 -19.83 2.82
C PHE A 24 -38.61 -18.79 1.87
N PHE A 25 -38.43 -19.13 0.60
CA PHE A 25 -37.70 -18.29 -0.37
C PHE A 25 -38.63 -17.44 -1.25
N ARG A 26 -39.94 -17.60 -1.11
CA ARG A 26 -40.99 -16.89 -1.88
C ARG A 26 -40.82 -16.96 -3.41
N SER A 27 -40.02 -17.90 -3.89
CA SER A 27 -39.70 -18.15 -5.30
C SER A 27 -39.50 -19.65 -5.52
N ASP A 28 -39.59 -20.07 -6.77
CA ASP A 28 -39.28 -21.45 -7.14
C ASP A 28 -37.76 -21.65 -7.28
N ILE A 29 -37.27 -22.89 -7.12
CA ILE A 29 -35.83 -23.22 -7.18
C ILE A 29 -35.18 -22.71 -8.48
N GLU A 30 -35.90 -22.77 -9.60
CA GLU A 30 -35.41 -22.34 -10.91
C GLU A 30 -35.37 -20.81 -11.05
N GLU A 31 -36.29 -20.08 -10.42
CA GLU A 31 -36.25 -18.61 -10.36
C GLU A 31 -35.10 -18.15 -9.47
N LEU A 32 -34.96 -18.76 -8.29
CA LEU A 32 -33.85 -18.49 -7.39
C LEU A 32 -32.51 -18.80 -8.07
N ARG A 33 -32.41 -19.94 -8.78
CA ARG A 33 -31.24 -20.27 -9.60
C ARG A 33 -30.96 -19.21 -10.65
N ARG A 34 -31.97 -18.65 -11.31
CA ARG A 34 -31.80 -17.60 -12.33
C ARG A 34 -31.28 -16.30 -11.71
N ASP A 35 -31.81 -15.92 -10.55
CA ASP A 35 -31.36 -14.73 -9.80
C ASP A 35 -29.90 -14.87 -9.34
N PHE A 36 -29.51 -16.07 -8.89
CA PHE A 36 -28.13 -16.36 -8.47
C PHE A 36 -27.18 -16.76 -9.63
N GLN A 37 -27.69 -17.24 -10.77
CA GLN A 37 -26.87 -17.49 -11.98
C GLN A 37 -26.36 -16.18 -12.59
N THR A 38 -27.13 -15.09 -12.45
CA THR A 38 -26.67 -13.75 -12.87
C THR A 38 -25.53 -13.21 -11.99
N THR A 39 -25.32 -13.81 -10.82
CA THR A 39 -24.24 -13.53 -9.88
C THR A 39 -23.33 -14.75 -9.65
N GLY A 40 -23.31 -15.69 -10.60
CA GLY A 40 -22.51 -16.90 -10.53
C GLY A 40 -21.02 -16.66 -10.84
N PHE A 41 -20.16 -17.39 -10.14
CA PHE A 41 -18.75 -17.54 -10.48
C PHE A 41 -18.62 -17.89 -11.97
N ILE A 42 -18.16 -16.93 -12.77
CA ILE A 42 -17.79 -17.18 -14.15
C ILE A 42 -16.59 -18.14 -14.08
N GLU A 43 -16.62 -19.23 -14.86
CA GLU A 43 -15.47 -20.12 -15.01
C GLU A 43 -14.22 -19.29 -15.35
N ASP A 44 -13.17 -19.50 -14.56
CA ASP A 44 -11.92 -18.74 -14.62
C ASP A 44 -11.32 -18.76 -16.05
N GLU A 45 -11.57 -19.84 -16.80
CA GLU A 45 -11.19 -20.04 -18.20
C GLU A 45 -11.91 -19.07 -19.17
N VAL A 46 -13.19 -18.78 -18.95
CA VAL A 46 -13.98 -17.84 -19.77
C VAL A 46 -13.62 -16.39 -19.45
N ILE A 47 -13.27 -16.08 -18.19
CA ILE A 47 -12.70 -14.78 -17.82
C ILE A 47 -11.32 -14.58 -18.46
N ARG A 48 -10.46 -15.61 -18.47
CA ARG A 48 -9.10 -15.57 -19.03
C ARG A 48 -9.07 -15.36 -20.54
N GLN A 49 -10.06 -15.84 -21.29
CA GLN A 49 -10.11 -15.65 -22.74
C GLN A 49 -10.38 -14.20 -23.16
N ASN A 50 -11.15 -13.44 -22.37
CA ASN A 50 -11.55 -12.06 -22.71
C ASN A 50 -10.84 -10.98 -21.88
N ARG A 51 -10.13 -11.34 -20.81
CA ARG A 51 -9.21 -10.44 -20.11
C ARG A 51 -7.80 -10.93 -20.34
N PHE A 52 -6.99 -10.11 -21.02
CA PHE A 52 -5.55 -10.14 -20.80
C PHE A 52 -5.34 -10.01 -19.29
N THR A 53 -5.02 -11.12 -18.64
CA THR A 53 -4.57 -11.13 -17.27
C THR A 53 -3.18 -10.53 -17.34
N THR A 54 -3.10 -9.21 -17.23
CA THR A 54 -1.86 -8.57 -16.80
C THR A 54 -1.60 -9.16 -15.43
N SER A 55 -0.76 -10.18 -15.35
CA SER A 55 -0.33 -10.76 -14.07
C SER A 55 0.23 -9.58 -13.29
N LYS A 56 -0.55 -9.06 -12.35
CA LYS A 56 -0.09 -7.96 -11.50
C LYS A 56 1.04 -8.59 -10.70
N ALA A 57 2.27 -8.27 -11.06
CA ALA A 57 3.44 -8.73 -10.33
C ALA A 57 3.19 -8.41 -8.86
N LYS A 58 3.33 -9.42 -8.00
CA LYS A 58 3.29 -9.21 -6.55
C LYS A 58 4.37 -8.18 -6.24
N LEU A 59 4.08 -7.24 -5.34
CA LEU A 59 5.14 -6.38 -4.84
C LEU A 59 6.19 -7.27 -4.17
N PRO A 60 7.48 -6.98 -4.38
CA PRO A 60 8.50 -7.70 -3.67
C PRO A 60 8.33 -7.41 -2.18
N ILE A 61 8.36 -8.49 -1.40
CA ILE A 61 8.57 -8.39 0.02
C ILE A 61 10.03 -7.97 0.19
N TYR A 62 10.26 -7.01 1.06
CA TYR A 62 11.59 -6.60 1.47
C TYR A 62 12.24 -7.80 2.15
N CYS A 63 13.10 -8.47 1.40
CA CYS A 63 13.89 -9.58 1.89
C CYS A 63 15.25 -9.06 2.32
N ARG A 64 15.63 -9.39 3.55
CA ARG A 64 16.94 -9.08 4.13
C ARG A 64 17.99 -9.98 3.47
N PHE A 65 18.55 -9.57 2.34
CA PHE A 65 19.65 -10.31 1.71
C PHE A 65 20.99 -9.91 2.34
N GLY A 66 21.67 -10.86 2.98
CA GLY A 66 23.03 -10.69 3.49
C GLY A 66 23.10 -10.30 4.97
N THR A 67 23.90 -9.28 5.30
CA THR A 67 24.18 -8.91 6.69
C THR A 67 22.96 -8.30 7.38
N PRO A 68 22.74 -8.61 8.66
CA PRO A 68 21.65 -8.05 9.40
C PRO A 68 21.75 -6.51 9.47
N GLU A 69 20.85 -5.82 8.77
CA GLU A 69 20.77 -4.35 8.88
C GLU A 69 20.39 -3.94 10.30
N PRO A 70 20.94 -2.81 10.80
CA PRO A 70 20.71 -2.34 12.16
C PRO A 70 19.27 -1.86 12.37
N ASP A 71 18.76 -1.97 13.58
CA ASP A 71 17.44 -1.44 13.89
C ASP A 71 17.42 0.11 13.76
N LEU A 72 16.33 0.62 13.21
CA LEU A 72 16.09 2.02 12.94
C LEU A 72 15.44 2.75 14.13
N PHE A 73 14.92 1.98 15.08
CA PHE A 73 14.15 2.43 16.23
C PHE A 73 14.69 1.78 17.52
N ALA A 74 14.29 2.33 18.68
CA ALA A 74 14.77 1.91 20.00
C ALA A 74 13.66 1.91 21.07
N PHE A 75 12.50 1.34 20.73
CA PHE A 75 11.35 1.12 21.61
C PHE A 75 11.62 0.06 22.67
N ALA A 76 12.35 -1.01 22.34
CA ALA A 76 12.63 -2.07 23.32
C ALA A 76 13.45 -1.53 24.50
N ALA A 77 14.34 -0.56 24.26
CA ALA A 77 15.11 0.12 25.30
C ALA A 77 14.24 0.92 26.29
N ALA A 78 13.03 1.33 25.87
CA ALA A 78 12.04 2.00 26.72
C ALA A 78 11.10 1.00 27.43
N GLY A 79 11.27 -0.31 27.21
CA GLY A 79 10.39 -1.35 27.74
C GLY A 79 9.07 -1.51 26.98
N ASP A 80 9.00 -0.98 25.76
CA ASP A 80 7.83 -1.16 24.89
C ASP A 80 7.91 -2.50 24.14
N GLU A 81 6.76 -3.16 24.00
CA GLU A 81 6.61 -4.42 23.26
C GLU A 81 5.31 -4.38 22.45
N LEU A 82 5.31 -4.99 21.27
CA LEU A 82 4.10 -5.17 20.47
C LEU A 82 3.29 -6.35 21.03
N TYR A 83 1.97 -6.21 21.04
CA TYR A 83 1.10 -7.36 21.33
C TYR A 83 1.26 -8.40 20.23
N GLN A 84 1.70 -9.59 20.61
CA GLN A 84 1.76 -10.71 19.69
C GLN A 84 0.33 -11.15 19.32
N PRO A 85 0.07 -11.50 18.05
CA PRO A 85 -1.21 -12.08 17.68
C PRO A 85 -1.45 -13.34 18.51
N VAL A 86 -2.67 -13.46 19.06
CA VAL A 86 -3.11 -14.73 19.65
C VAL A 86 -3.19 -15.74 18.50
N VAL A 87 -2.16 -16.58 18.39
CA VAL A 87 -2.18 -17.70 17.45
C VAL A 87 -3.14 -18.74 18.03
N ASP A 88 -4.30 -18.90 17.39
CA ASP A 88 -5.22 -19.99 17.70
C ASP A 88 -4.60 -21.31 17.21
N ASP A 89 -3.80 -21.92 18.07
CA ASP A 89 -3.12 -23.21 17.86
C ASP A 89 -4.12 -24.40 17.88
N GLY A 90 -5.41 -24.14 18.01
CA GLY A 90 -6.45 -25.16 18.20
C GLY A 90 -7.44 -25.34 17.04
N SER A 91 -7.30 -24.61 15.94
CA SER A 91 -8.22 -24.71 14.80
C SER A 91 -7.58 -25.54 13.68
N ASP A 92 -8.26 -26.61 13.25
CA ASP A 92 -7.90 -27.50 12.14
C ASP A 92 -7.78 -26.76 10.80
N VAL A 93 -6.76 -25.90 10.65
CA VAL A 93 -6.47 -25.18 9.41
C VAL A 93 -5.76 -26.14 8.47
N GLU A 94 -6.54 -26.92 7.74
CA GLU A 94 -6.05 -27.53 6.51
C GLU A 94 -5.66 -26.43 5.51
N GLU A 95 -4.46 -26.57 4.95
CA GLU A 95 -3.91 -25.78 3.84
C GLU A 95 -3.79 -24.26 4.04
N ARG A 96 -2.96 -23.83 5.00
CA ARG A 96 -2.13 -22.65 4.72
C ARG A 96 -1.13 -23.07 3.62
N PRO A 97 -1.10 -22.44 2.43
CA PRO A 97 -0.11 -22.78 1.40
C PRO A 97 1.29 -22.67 2.03
N PRO A 98 2.18 -23.64 1.75
CA PRO A 98 3.46 -23.73 2.42
C PRO A 98 4.18 -22.39 2.30
N THR A 99 4.50 -21.82 3.45
CA THR A 99 5.40 -20.68 3.56
C THR A 99 6.66 -21.05 2.77
N PRO A 100 7.12 -20.24 1.80
CA PRO A 100 8.33 -20.54 1.03
C PRO A 100 9.48 -20.89 1.97
N PRO A 101 10.37 -21.84 1.61
CA PRO A 101 11.44 -22.33 2.50
C PRO A 101 12.37 -21.23 3.03
N ASP A 102 12.43 -20.07 2.37
CA ASP A 102 13.18 -18.88 2.83
C ASP A 102 12.51 -18.10 3.98
N GLN A 103 11.32 -18.52 4.45
CA GLN A 103 10.58 -17.92 5.56
C GLN A 103 10.45 -18.86 6.78
N ALA A 104 11.00 -20.08 6.73
CA ALA A 104 10.85 -21.09 7.78
C ALA A 104 11.79 -20.91 8.98
N ASP A 105 12.84 -20.08 8.87
CA ASP A 105 13.77 -19.77 9.98
C ASP A 105 13.36 -18.53 10.80
N ASP A 106 12.16 -17.97 10.54
CA ASP A 106 11.71 -16.68 11.07
C ASP A 106 10.70 -16.82 12.23
N ASP A 107 10.57 -18.02 12.80
CA ASP A 107 9.64 -18.34 13.90
C ASP A 107 10.10 -17.79 15.27
N GLN A 108 11.26 -17.11 15.34
CA GLN A 108 11.60 -16.36 16.54
C GLN A 108 10.82 -15.04 16.57
N PRO A 109 10.12 -14.73 17.68
CA PRO A 109 9.43 -13.46 17.82
C PRO A 109 10.45 -12.32 17.65
N ARG A 110 10.28 -11.55 16.58
CA ARG A 110 11.07 -10.35 16.34
C ARG A 110 10.73 -9.33 17.41
N GLY A 111 11.74 -8.67 17.96
CA GLY A 111 11.50 -7.55 18.87
C GLY A 111 10.82 -6.39 18.14
N ILE A 112 10.11 -5.53 18.88
CA ILE A 112 9.41 -4.35 18.35
C ILE A 112 10.28 -3.51 17.42
N ASP A 113 11.56 -3.33 17.76
CA ASP A 113 12.49 -2.53 16.97
C ASP A 113 12.79 -3.15 15.61
N ALA A 114 13.01 -4.45 15.56
CA ALA A 114 13.25 -5.18 14.31
C ALA A 114 12.01 -5.17 13.42
N GLU A 115 10.82 -5.37 14.00
CA GLU A 115 9.55 -5.39 13.28
C GLU A 115 9.22 -4.01 12.69
N LEU A 116 9.30 -2.94 13.49
CA LEU A 116 9.07 -1.57 13.00
C LEU A 116 10.12 -1.14 11.97
N SER A 117 11.37 -1.58 12.14
CA SER A 117 12.43 -1.29 11.18
C SER A 117 12.20 -2.01 9.84
N GLN A 118 11.71 -3.25 9.87
CA GLN A 118 11.31 -3.96 8.66
C GLN A 118 10.10 -3.29 8.00
N LEU A 119 9.07 -2.94 8.78
CA LEU A 119 7.88 -2.24 8.29
C LEU A 119 8.27 -0.94 7.58
N TRP A 120 9.16 -0.16 8.19
CA TRP A 120 9.65 1.09 7.61
C TRP A 120 10.36 0.87 6.27
N ARG A 121 11.24 -0.14 6.19
CA ARG A 121 11.94 -0.49 4.95
C ARG A 121 10.98 -0.95 3.87
N GLN A 122 10.01 -1.79 4.22
CA GLN A 122 8.95 -2.20 3.30
C GLN A 122 8.16 -0.98 2.83
N PHE A 123 7.83 -0.05 3.71
CA PHE A 123 7.15 1.20 3.36
C PHE A 123 7.92 2.00 2.31
N VAL A 124 9.22 2.23 2.50
CA VAL A 124 10.04 2.99 1.53
C VAL A 124 10.10 2.28 0.17
N SER A 125 10.28 0.95 0.18
CA SER A 125 10.30 0.12 -1.03
C SER A 125 8.94 0.14 -1.76
N ASP A 126 7.84 -0.03 -1.04
CA ASP A 126 6.48 0.00 -1.57
C ASP A 126 6.13 1.38 -2.12
N LEU A 127 6.47 2.44 -1.39
CA LEU A 127 6.21 3.82 -1.80
C LEU A 127 6.85 4.11 -3.16
N THR A 128 8.10 3.68 -3.35
CA THR A 128 8.84 3.83 -4.60
C THR A 128 8.27 2.91 -5.70
N SER A 129 8.03 1.64 -5.38
CA SER A 129 7.53 0.63 -6.31
C SER A 129 6.12 0.91 -6.82
N LYS A 130 5.30 1.60 -6.01
CA LYS A 130 3.94 2.04 -6.36
C LYS A 130 3.88 3.40 -7.05
N SER A 131 5.02 4.02 -7.36
CA SER A 131 5.02 5.25 -8.15
C SER A 131 4.24 5.05 -9.46
N PRO A 132 3.38 6.00 -9.86
CA PRO A 132 2.64 5.93 -11.10
C PRO A 132 3.55 5.73 -12.31
N ASN A 133 3.00 5.08 -13.33
CA ASN A 133 3.61 4.96 -14.66
C ASN A 133 2.80 5.76 -15.69
N PRO A 134 3.42 6.19 -16.80
CA PRO A 134 2.69 6.84 -17.88
C PRO A 134 1.59 5.94 -18.44
N ARG A 135 0.55 6.56 -19.00
CA ARG A 135 -0.48 5.81 -19.74
C ARG A 135 0.18 5.06 -20.91
N GLY A 136 -0.15 3.78 -21.05
CA GLY A 136 0.53 2.88 -21.99
C GLY A 136 1.87 2.35 -21.46
N GLY A 137 1.99 2.18 -20.13
CA GLY A 137 3.22 1.85 -19.42
C GLY A 137 3.94 0.55 -19.80
N GLU A 138 3.38 -0.27 -20.70
CA GLU A 138 4.13 -1.37 -21.34
C GLU A 138 5.19 -0.85 -22.31
N ILE A 139 4.95 0.33 -22.91
CA ILE A 139 5.80 0.94 -23.94
C ILE A 139 6.63 2.09 -23.36
N ARG A 140 6.11 2.77 -22.33
CA ARG A 140 6.73 3.98 -21.76
C ARG A 140 7.42 3.67 -20.43
N PRO A 141 8.65 4.17 -20.22
CA PRO A 141 9.35 3.99 -18.95
C PRO A 141 8.58 4.68 -17.81
N SER A 142 8.84 4.23 -16.59
CA SER A 142 8.25 4.80 -15.38
C SER A 142 8.55 6.30 -15.24
N TYR A 143 7.70 7.03 -14.50
CA TYR A 143 7.96 8.44 -14.20
C TYR A 143 9.17 8.63 -13.28
N MET A 144 9.49 7.63 -12.44
CA MET A 144 10.75 7.61 -11.70
C MET A 144 11.87 7.04 -12.55
N LYS A 145 13.05 7.67 -12.52
CA LYS A 145 14.26 7.22 -13.21
C LYS A 145 15.03 6.13 -12.47
N LEU A 146 14.64 5.81 -11.23
CA LEU A 146 15.25 4.76 -10.43
C LEU A 146 15.14 3.40 -11.12
N THR A 147 16.26 2.68 -11.14
CA THR A 147 16.38 1.29 -11.58
C THR A 147 15.58 0.36 -10.68
N PRO A 148 15.16 -0.83 -11.15
CA PRO A 148 14.44 -1.79 -10.31
C PRO A 148 15.14 -2.07 -8.98
N ASN A 149 16.46 -2.26 -8.98
CA ASN A 149 17.23 -2.53 -7.77
C ASN A 149 17.19 -1.36 -6.77
N GLU A 150 17.31 -0.12 -7.25
CA GLU A 150 17.19 1.07 -6.39
C GLU A 150 15.80 1.18 -5.77
N ARG A 151 14.75 0.83 -6.51
CA ARG A 151 13.36 0.83 -5.99
C ARG A 151 13.16 -0.18 -4.87
N TYR A 152 13.88 -1.30 -4.91
CA TYR A 152 13.79 -2.36 -3.91
C TYR A 152 14.76 -2.20 -2.73
N SER A 153 15.72 -1.27 -2.83
CA SER A 153 16.79 -1.08 -1.83
C SER A 153 16.34 -0.47 -0.50
N SER A 154 15.06 -0.11 -0.35
CA SER A 154 14.52 0.60 0.82
C SER A 154 15.27 1.87 1.21
N SER A 155 16.07 2.43 0.29
CA SER A 155 16.87 3.62 0.52
C SER A 155 16.01 4.88 0.58
N GLU A 156 16.20 5.66 1.64
CA GLU A 156 15.56 6.98 1.78
C GLU A 156 16.27 8.08 0.97
N ALA A 157 17.40 7.77 0.31
CA ALA A 157 18.21 8.76 -0.40
C ALA A 157 17.44 9.56 -1.48
N PRO A 158 16.57 8.94 -2.31
CA PRO A 158 15.78 9.70 -3.29
C PRO A 158 14.88 10.76 -2.64
N TYR A 159 14.33 10.48 -1.45
CA TYR A 159 13.43 11.39 -0.74
C TYR A 159 14.17 12.55 -0.05
N LYS A 160 15.48 12.40 0.18
CA LYS A 160 16.35 13.43 0.79
C LYS A 160 17.04 14.32 -0.25
N SER A 161 16.94 14.01 -1.54
CA SER A 161 17.56 14.81 -2.60
C SER A 161 16.55 15.79 -3.21
N LEU A 162 17.01 17.02 -3.46
CA LEU A 162 16.28 18.04 -4.24
C LEU A 162 16.68 18.05 -5.72
N HIS A 163 17.56 17.15 -6.17
CA HIS A 163 17.90 16.95 -7.57
C HIS A 163 16.76 16.20 -8.27
N VAL A 164 15.65 16.90 -8.51
CA VAL A 164 14.42 16.33 -9.07
C VAL A 164 14.69 15.71 -10.44
N TYR A 165 15.64 16.25 -11.20
CA TYR A 165 16.00 15.71 -12.51
C TYR A 165 16.61 14.30 -12.46
N GLU A 166 17.24 13.90 -11.36
CA GLU A 166 17.82 12.55 -11.20
C GLU A 166 16.74 11.52 -10.88
N ILE A 167 15.69 11.95 -10.17
CA ILE A 167 14.66 11.06 -9.65
C ILE A 167 13.50 10.93 -10.62
N TRP A 168 13.12 12.02 -11.30
CA TRP A 168 11.89 12.11 -12.07
C TRP A 168 12.15 12.37 -13.56
N THR A 169 11.27 11.83 -14.40
CA THR A 169 11.14 12.18 -15.82
C THR A 169 10.05 13.24 -16.00
N ASP A 170 8.98 13.13 -15.22
CA ASP A 170 7.83 14.03 -15.23
C ASP A 170 7.19 14.04 -13.84
N VAL A 171 7.03 15.20 -13.22
CA VAL A 171 6.41 15.36 -11.91
C VAL A 171 5.59 16.65 -11.81
N TRP A 172 4.58 16.64 -10.95
CA TRP A 172 3.90 17.84 -10.48
C TRP A 172 4.38 18.13 -9.07
N TYR A 173 4.79 19.35 -8.77
CA TYR A 173 5.32 19.69 -7.46
C TYR A 173 4.74 21.01 -6.96
N LYS A 174 4.74 21.16 -5.63
CA LYS A 174 4.52 22.45 -4.97
C LYS A 174 5.27 22.45 -3.64
N ASN A 175 5.68 23.62 -3.19
CA ASN A 175 6.04 23.80 -1.80
C ASN A 175 4.76 23.73 -0.95
N ALA A 176 4.81 22.94 0.10
CA ALA A 176 3.67 22.73 0.99
C ALA A 176 4.06 23.10 2.42
N PRO A 177 3.12 23.67 3.19
CA PRO A 177 3.34 23.90 4.61
C PRO A 177 3.26 22.57 5.38
N GLU A 178 3.62 22.59 6.65
CA GLU A 178 3.71 21.38 7.48
C GLU A 178 2.35 20.67 7.62
N GLU A 179 1.23 21.41 7.61
CA GLU A 179 -0.11 20.84 7.76
C GLU A 179 -0.50 19.97 6.56
N ASP A 180 -0.08 20.35 5.34
CA ASP A 180 -0.28 19.52 4.15
C ASP A 180 0.57 18.24 4.24
N TRP A 181 1.75 18.32 4.87
CA TRP A 181 2.59 17.17 5.13
C TRP A 181 1.95 16.22 6.14
N GLU A 182 1.38 16.78 7.21
CA GLU A 182 0.67 16.04 8.25
C GLU A 182 -0.53 15.27 7.69
N VAL A 183 -1.30 15.88 6.78
CA VAL A 183 -2.43 15.21 6.12
C VAL A 183 -1.95 14.01 5.30
N CYS A 184 -0.82 14.14 4.59
CA CYS A 184 -0.27 13.02 3.82
C CYS A 184 0.26 11.92 4.73
N PHE A 185 0.97 12.29 5.81
CA PHE A 185 1.44 11.34 6.82
C PHE A 185 0.29 10.51 7.40
N ASN A 186 -0.80 11.18 7.80
CA ASN A 186 -2.00 10.52 8.33
C ASN A 186 -2.72 9.59 7.33
N ASN A 187 -2.51 9.79 6.02
CA ASN A 187 -3.04 8.87 5.01
C ASN A 187 -2.11 7.66 4.82
N LEU A 188 -0.79 7.85 4.92
CA LEU A 188 0.23 6.80 4.76
C LEU A 188 0.27 5.87 5.97
N PHE A 189 0.27 6.46 7.16
CA PHE A 189 0.16 5.82 8.45
C PHE A 189 -1.08 6.38 9.11
N PRO A 190 -2.23 5.70 9.04
CA PRO A 190 -3.43 6.12 9.77
C PRO A 190 -3.33 5.84 11.27
N PRO A 191 -4.04 6.64 12.11
CA PRO A 191 -4.08 6.42 13.56
C PRO A 191 -4.98 5.24 13.92
N VAL A 192 -4.98 4.85 15.19
CA VAL A 192 -5.89 3.82 15.72
C VAL A 192 -7.35 4.20 15.47
N GLY A 193 -8.20 3.21 15.16
CA GLY A 193 -9.63 3.41 14.91
C GLY A 193 -9.97 3.98 13.54
N PHE A 194 -8.98 4.17 12.67
CA PHE A 194 -9.20 4.68 11.34
C PHE A 194 -9.93 3.69 10.42
N VAL A 195 -11.04 4.13 9.84
CA VAL A 195 -11.87 3.31 8.95
C VAL A 195 -11.44 3.49 7.50
N SER A 196 -10.98 2.41 6.87
CA SER A 196 -10.59 2.43 5.47
C SER A 196 -11.79 2.59 4.54
N SER A 197 -11.70 3.51 3.57
CA SER A 197 -12.63 3.55 2.45
C SER A 197 -12.44 2.32 1.54
N THR A 198 -13.49 1.89 0.86
CA THR A 198 -13.45 0.69 -0.01
C THR A 198 -12.67 0.88 -1.31
N ARG A 199 -12.39 2.12 -1.72
CA ARG A 199 -11.78 2.47 -3.02
C ARG A 199 -10.34 2.99 -2.88
N ARG A 200 -9.48 2.26 -2.18
CA ARG A 200 -8.07 2.64 -2.00
C ARG A 200 -7.16 2.09 -3.09
N GLN A 201 -6.51 2.98 -3.83
CA GLN A 201 -5.50 2.68 -4.84
C GLN A 201 -4.11 2.74 -4.21
N GLY A 202 -3.26 1.76 -4.51
CA GLY A 202 -1.89 1.70 -3.98
C GLY A 202 -1.79 1.11 -2.57
N TYR A 203 -2.63 1.52 -1.62
CA TYR A 203 -2.53 1.05 -0.21
C TYR A 203 -2.80 -0.44 -0.03
N LYS A 204 -4.01 -0.91 -0.33
CA LYS A 204 -4.43 -2.30 -0.10
C LYS A 204 -3.44 -3.36 -0.65
N PRO A 205 -2.85 -3.21 -1.85
CA PRO A 205 -1.89 -4.19 -2.36
C PRO A 205 -0.46 -3.99 -1.86
N SER A 206 -0.16 -3.02 -0.98
CA SER A 206 1.17 -2.77 -0.44
C SER A 206 1.37 -3.54 0.86
N PRO A 207 2.36 -4.45 0.93
CA PRO A 207 2.69 -5.20 2.14
C PRO A 207 2.81 -4.33 3.38
N TYR A 208 3.53 -3.20 3.33
CA TYR A 208 3.71 -2.36 4.52
C TYR A 208 2.37 -1.91 5.11
N TYR A 209 1.39 -1.62 4.24
CA TYR A 209 0.10 -1.12 4.69
C TYR A 209 -0.72 -2.23 5.33
N GLN A 210 -0.59 -3.48 4.85
CA GLN A 210 -1.23 -4.63 5.48
C GLN A 210 -0.65 -4.87 6.88
N ASP A 211 0.68 -4.90 6.98
CA ASP A 211 1.40 -5.09 8.24
C ASP A 211 1.09 -3.96 9.24
N TRP A 212 1.03 -2.70 8.76
CA TRP A 212 0.64 -1.57 9.61
C TRP A 212 -0.78 -1.72 10.16
N MET A 213 -1.75 -2.14 9.35
CA MET A 213 -3.13 -2.34 9.83
C MET A 213 -3.22 -3.49 10.84
N VAL A 214 -2.39 -4.53 10.70
CA VAL A 214 -2.28 -5.61 11.69
C VAL A 214 -1.75 -5.07 13.02
N ILE A 215 -0.69 -4.25 12.99
CA ILE A 215 -0.17 -3.58 14.20
C ILE A 215 -1.26 -2.72 14.86
N LEU A 216 -2.03 -1.95 14.09
CA LEU A 216 -3.14 -1.16 14.63
C LEU A 216 -4.22 -2.02 15.29
N GLU A 217 -4.57 -3.16 14.69
CA GLU A 217 -5.58 -4.07 15.22
C GLU A 217 -5.11 -4.78 16.49
N GLN A 218 -3.87 -5.28 16.51
CA GLN A 218 -3.28 -5.94 17.67
C GLN A 218 -3.07 -5.00 18.85
N ASN A 219 -2.73 -3.74 18.58
CA ASN A 219 -2.40 -2.75 19.60
C ASN A 219 -3.52 -1.71 19.79
N HIS A 220 -4.77 -2.04 19.41
CA HIS A 220 -5.91 -1.12 19.52
C HIS A 220 -6.15 -0.64 20.96
N ASP A 221 -5.90 -1.51 21.95
CA ASP A 221 -6.01 -1.20 23.38
C ASP A 221 -4.83 -0.37 23.92
N ASN A 222 -3.74 -0.24 23.16
CA ASN A 222 -2.54 0.52 23.52
C ASN A 222 -2.28 1.65 22.51
N ALA A 223 -3.29 2.52 22.34
CA ALA A 223 -3.18 3.71 21.52
C ALA A 223 -1.95 4.60 21.83
N PRO A 224 -1.52 4.79 23.10
CA PRO A 224 -0.32 5.58 23.40
C PRO A 224 0.96 5.03 22.79
N LEU A 225 1.13 3.70 22.72
CA LEU A 225 2.29 3.08 22.05
C LEU A 225 2.23 3.35 20.55
N VAL A 226 1.09 3.14 19.92
CA VAL A 226 0.90 3.37 18.48
C VAL A 226 1.20 4.81 18.10
N GLU A 227 0.75 5.79 18.89
CA GLU A 227 1.06 7.20 18.64
C GLU A 227 2.57 7.49 18.81
N ARG A 228 3.27 6.88 19.77
CA ARG A 228 4.75 7.00 19.85
C ARG A 228 5.44 6.43 18.61
N ILE A 229 4.98 5.29 18.11
CA ILE A 229 5.50 4.68 16.87
C ILE A 229 5.29 5.63 15.69
N ARG A 230 4.08 6.18 15.57
CA ARG A 230 3.73 7.17 14.54
C ARG A 230 4.61 8.42 14.65
N ASP A 231 4.87 8.92 15.85
CA ASP A 231 5.74 10.07 16.06
C ASP A 231 7.18 9.83 15.55
N GLU A 232 7.75 8.64 15.77
CA GLU A 232 9.07 8.29 15.22
C GLU A 232 9.05 8.19 13.68
N PHE A 233 8.00 7.57 13.12
CA PHE A 233 7.80 7.52 11.66
C PHE A 233 7.64 8.92 11.06
N ARG A 234 6.88 9.78 11.74
CA ARG A 234 6.66 11.18 11.38
C ARG A 234 7.99 11.94 11.35
N LYS A 235 8.79 11.84 12.41
CA LYS A 235 10.13 12.47 12.47
C LYS A 235 11.00 12.07 11.27
N ARG A 236 10.98 10.78 10.89
CA ARG A 236 11.76 10.30 9.73
C ARG A 236 11.22 10.83 8.39
N ILE A 237 9.90 10.78 8.14
CA ILE A 237 9.32 11.35 6.90
C ILE A 237 9.59 12.85 6.82
N PHE A 238 9.46 13.59 7.93
CA PHE A 238 9.64 15.04 7.92
C PHE A 238 11.11 15.45 7.75
N ALA A 239 12.04 14.51 7.93
CA ALA A 239 13.44 14.70 7.55
C ALA A 239 13.64 14.66 6.02
N TRP A 240 12.72 14.10 5.24
CA TRP A 240 12.79 14.08 3.77
C TRP A 240 12.58 15.48 3.17
N GLU A 241 13.12 15.72 1.99
CA GLU A 241 12.96 16.99 1.28
C GLU A 241 11.65 17.08 0.49
N TRP A 242 11.12 15.91 0.12
CA TRP A 242 9.84 15.79 -0.55
C TRP A 242 9.17 14.45 -0.22
N MET A 243 7.86 14.38 -0.45
CA MET A 243 7.10 13.13 -0.38
C MET A 243 5.93 13.13 -1.37
N PRO A 244 5.38 11.95 -1.72
CA PRO A 244 4.14 11.90 -2.50
C PRO A 244 3.01 12.65 -1.82
N LYS A 245 2.19 13.31 -2.64
CA LYS A 245 0.90 13.82 -2.19
C LYS A 245 -0.07 12.64 -2.01
N ALA A 246 -0.04 12.06 -0.82
CA ALA A 246 -0.92 10.96 -0.43
C ALA A 246 -2.32 11.50 -0.06
N GLU A 247 -3.36 10.87 -0.61
CA GLU A 247 -4.76 11.11 -0.26
C GLU A 247 -5.35 9.88 0.41
N SER A 248 -6.54 10.02 1.01
CA SER A 248 -7.20 8.92 1.73
C SER A 248 -7.58 7.74 0.83
N ASP A 249 -7.74 7.98 -0.47
CA ASP A 249 -8.10 6.98 -1.49
C ASP A 249 -6.92 6.56 -2.37
N LYS A 250 -5.77 7.25 -2.34
CA LYS A 250 -4.59 6.87 -3.14
C LYS A 250 -3.27 7.29 -2.50
N MET A 251 -2.28 6.40 -2.58
CA MET A 251 -0.92 6.69 -2.11
C MET A 251 -0.21 7.73 -3.00
N TRP A 252 -0.51 7.71 -4.30
CA TRP A 252 0.04 8.64 -5.28
C TRP A 252 -1.08 9.33 -6.05
N THR A 253 -1.24 10.64 -5.87
CA THR A 253 -2.08 11.44 -6.76
C THR A 253 -1.36 11.67 -8.08
N THR A 254 -2.08 11.56 -9.21
CA THR A 254 -1.55 11.85 -10.55
C THR A 254 -2.16 13.08 -11.22
N SER A 255 -3.17 13.67 -10.59
CA SER A 255 -3.93 14.79 -11.12
C SER A 255 -3.67 16.02 -10.26
N ALA A 256 -3.12 17.07 -10.88
CA ALA A 256 -2.84 18.31 -10.20
C ALA A 256 -3.80 19.41 -10.64
N LYS A 257 -4.10 20.35 -9.73
CA LYS A 257 -4.82 21.58 -10.08
C LYS A 257 -3.81 22.57 -10.67
N LYS A 258 -4.11 23.12 -11.85
CA LYS A 258 -3.27 24.13 -12.53
C LYS A 258 -3.53 25.56 -12.07
N ASP A 259 -4.74 25.86 -11.61
CA ASP A 259 -5.19 27.23 -11.40
C ASP A 259 -5.45 27.56 -9.93
N GLY A 260 -5.16 28.80 -9.56
CA GLY A 260 -5.40 29.38 -8.23
C GLY A 260 -4.25 29.22 -7.23
N LYS A 261 -4.48 29.65 -5.99
CA LYS A 261 -3.46 29.69 -4.91
C LYS A 261 -2.90 28.31 -4.51
N ARG A 262 -3.50 27.22 -4.99
CA ARG A 262 -3.12 25.82 -4.70
C ARG A 262 -2.61 25.10 -5.96
N ALA A 263 -2.20 25.86 -6.98
CA ALA A 263 -1.67 25.33 -8.21
C ALA A 263 -0.36 24.57 -7.98
N PHE A 264 -0.18 23.49 -8.73
CA PHE A 264 1.09 22.78 -8.81
C PHE A 264 1.84 23.20 -10.06
N THR A 265 3.16 23.24 -9.95
CA THR A 265 4.04 23.48 -11.08
C THR A 265 4.42 22.15 -11.74
N ARG A 266 4.51 22.17 -13.06
CA ARG A 266 4.86 21.00 -13.88
C ARG A 266 6.35 21.02 -14.19
N TRP A 267 7.04 19.92 -13.95
CA TRP A 267 8.37 19.72 -14.50
C TRP A 267 8.47 18.38 -15.25
N PRO A 268 9.13 18.35 -16.43
CA PRO A 268 9.45 19.51 -17.26
C PRO A 268 8.18 20.31 -17.63
N ALA A 269 8.34 21.58 -18.00
CA ALA A 269 7.21 22.44 -18.34
C ALA A 269 6.47 21.86 -19.55
N LYS A 270 5.17 21.61 -19.40
CA LYS A 270 4.28 21.08 -20.47
C LYS A 270 2.94 21.81 -20.45
N GLU A 271 2.44 22.14 -21.65
CA GLU A 271 1.15 22.82 -21.81
C GLU A 271 -0.05 21.91 -21.47
N GLY A 272 0.11 20.59 -21.63
CA GLY A 272 -0.93 19.58 -21.42
C GLY A 272 -1.35 19.36 -19.95
N ARG A 273 -2.47 18.65 -19.77
CA ARG A 273 -2.97 18.15 -18.47
C ARG A 273 -2.58 16.69 -18.25
N ASP A 274 -1.43 16.30 -18.77
CA ASP A 274 -1.00 14.90 -18.70
C ASP A 274 -0.79 14.49 -17.25
N ALA A 275 -1.37 13.33 -16.92
CA ALA A 275 -1.30 12.76 -15.60
C ALA A 275 0.15 12.42 -15.26
N ALA A 276 0.59 12.80 -14.07
CA ALA A 276 1.91 12.45 -13.55
C ALA A 276 1.96 12.57 -12.04
N PRO A 277 2.93 11.94 -11.38
CA PRO A 277 3.04 11.91 -9.93
C PRO A 277 3.03 13.31 -9.35
N VAL A 278 2.26 13.51 -8.30
CA VAL A 278 2.19 14.76 -7.56
C VAL A 278 2.99 14.61 -6.26
N ILE A 279 3.97 15.48 -6.06
CA ILE A 279 4.81 15.53 -4.86
C ILE A 279 4.64 16.84 -4.12
N LEU A 280 4.90 16.80 -2.82
CA LEU A 280 5.00 17.95 -1.93
C LEU A 280 6.46 18.15 -1.57
N LEU A 281 6.95 19.38 -1.75
CA LEU A 281 8.26 19.81 -1.28
C LEU A 281 8.10 20.51 0.08
N LYS A 282 9.15 20.54 0.89
CA LYS A 282 9.20 21.41 2.08
C LYS A 282 8.93 22.88 1.71
N LYS A 283 8.37 23.66 2.63
CA LYS A 283 7.90 25.05 2.40
C LYS A 283 8.90 25.96 1.69
N ASN A 284 10.19 25.81 1.98
CA ASN A 284 11.27 26.66 1.43
C ASN A 284 12.25 25.88 0.54
N ALA A 285 11.94 24.64 0.17
CA ALA A 285 12.81 23.83 -0.67
C ALA A 285 12.85 24.37 -2.11
N VAL A 286 14.05 24.44 -2.68
CA VAL A 286 14.27 24.84 -4.07
C VAL A 286 14.68 23.61 -4.87
N PRO A 287 13.80 23.05 -5.72
CA PRO A 287 14.14 21.88 -6.52
C PRO A 287 15.15 22.24 -7.62
N ILE A 288 16.09 21.33 -7.85
CA ILE A 288 17.12 21.45 -8.89
C ILE A 288 16.70 20.59 -10.08
N PHE A 289 16.67 21.20 -11.27
CA PHE A 289 16.09 20.63 -12.49
C PHE A 289 17.06 20.45 -13.65
N VAL A 290 18.29 20.93 -13.51
CA VAL A 290 19.32 20.93 -14.56
C VAL A 290 20.52 20.13 -14.06
N CYS A 291 21.08 19.28 -14.93
CA CYS A 291 22.35 18.64 -14.66
C CYS A 291 23.47 19.69 -14.84
N PRO A 292 24.37 19.89 -13.86
CA PRO A 292 25.42 20.91 -13.96
C PRO A 292 26.32 20.78 -15.21
N GLU A 293 26.41 19.57 -15.78
CA GLU A 293 27.24 19.29 -16.97
C GLU A 293 26.64 19.85 -18.28
N ASP A 294 25.33 20.11 -18.33
CA ASP A 294 24.65 20.64 -19.53
C ASP A 294 24.82 22.16 -19.68
N GLU A 295 25.24 22.87 -18.63
CA GLU A 295 25.47 24.33 -18.67
C GLU A 295 26.77 24.71 -19.42
N GLY A 296 27.65 23.75 -19.71
CA GLY A 296 28.93 23.98 -20.41
C GLY A 296 28.89 23.84 -21.93
N SER A 297 27.79 23.41 -22.54
CA SER A 297 27.71 23.13 -24.00
C SER A 297 27.14 24.29 -24.84
N THR A 298 26.95 25.48 -24.27
CA THR A 298 26.55 26.68 -25.03
C THR A 298 27.70 27.66 -25.14
N GLY A 299 28.64 27.37 -26.04
CA GLY A 299 29.74 28.28 -26.35
C GLY A 299 30.67 27.75 -27.42
N ASP A 300 30.19 27.71 -28.67
CA ASP A 300 30.95 28.09 -29.89
C ASP A 300 30.10 27.73 -31.13
N ILE A 301 29.29 28.69 -31.60
CA ILE A 301 28.89 28.85 -33.00
C ILE A 301 29.15 30.30 -33.37
#